data_AF-A0AA36J7N8-F1
#
_entry.id   AF-A0AA36J7N8-F1
#
_cell.length_a   1.000
_cell.length_b   1.000
_cell.length_c   1.000
_cell.angle_alpha   90.00
_cell.angle_beta   90.00
_cell.angle_gamma   90.00
#
_symmetry.space_group_name_H-M   'P 1'
#
loop_
_entity.id
_entity.type
_entity.pdbx_description
1 polymer ?
#
loop_
_entity_poly.entity_id
_entity_poly.type
_entity_poly.pdbx_seq_one_letter_code
_entity_poly.pdbx_strand_id
1 'polypeptide(L)'
;MAHDAFGFGWLLASQVSEQLRAREREVVVVPHTSDYRSLARRLVQEEHVVEVGSSLGKCSEILCARAASLLAVDVSLEQLATSRAAVPGATFEFLDLFEEAPRLAAMDAARDAKASVAFLDIGGDRRCGQVLCGIRLLQQSLPALRLIVVKSEEVYSAMAQLTGSSGLGDGCVLPEPKKLLDLDDADGGAARGSAARRARRMAALAESRAMAAAQPGRWFPRRAIEAALLGTCEQGFCLSPEPEAGSCIFLHPEQQPLFRAEAVVCLFDEVAHGERLVSRFGTHAVPIFWGHGGDVLVEFVGSYRVDRILPAEHEHYQAPVLLEHLRQVRARSRRHARARPVVLLQLAEAEPPMGRLGAPEEPCHPAECSEHEWQTEIRRRVADECQRGKDEGLTPDAARGSGCLKLGP
;
A
#
# COMPACT_ATOMS: atom_id res chain seq x y z
N MET A 1 -37.37 58.01 -12.01
CA MET A 1 -36.26 57.74 -12.94
C MET A 1 -34.99 57.39 -12.15
N ALA A 2 -34.91 56.17 -11.58
CA ALA A 2 -33.73 55.70 -10.84
C ALA A 2 -33.74 54.15 -10.69
N HIS A 3 -33.92 53.41 -11.79
CA HIS A 3 -33.93 51.95 -11.79
C HIS A 3 -33.28 51.40 -13.07
N ASP A 4 -31.99 51.64 -13.29
CA ASP A 4 -31.26 50.95 -14.38
C ASP A 4 -29.73 50.81 -14.20
N ALA A 5 -29.17 51.21 -13.06
CA ALA A 5 -27.73 51.10 -12.83
C ALA A 5 -27.27 49.71 -12.33
N PHE A 6 -28.18 48.82 -11.93
CA PHE A 6 -27.84 47.52 -11.33
C PHE A 6 -27.62 46.39 -12.36
N GLY A 7 -28.12 46.52 -13.59
CA GLY A 7 -28.01 45.45 -14.61
C GLY A 7 -26.63 45.35 -15.27
N PHE A 8 -25.91 46.47 -15.41
CA PHE A 8 -24.65 46.52 -16.15
C PHE A 8 -23.46 45.93 -15.36
N GLY A 9 -23.47 46.07 -14.03
CA GLY A 9 -22.43 45.52 -13.16
C GLY A 9 -22.43 43.99 -13.10
N TRP A 10 -23.61 43.35 -13.16
CA TRP A 10 -23.74 41.89 -13.15
C TRP A 10 -23.25 41.27 -14.47
N LEU A 11 -23.55 41.91 -15.61
CA LEU A 11 -23.12 41.42 -16.92
C LEU A 11 -21.59 41.46 -17.07
N LEU A 12 -20.94 42.53 -16.61
CA LEU A 12 -19.49 42.68 -16.58
C LEU A 12 -18.82 41.70 -15.60
N ALA A 13 -19.38 41.49 -14.42
CA ALA A 13 -18.87 40.49 -13.47
C ALA A 13 -18.99 39.06 -14.02
N SER A 14 -20.07 38.74 -14.74
CA SER A 14 -20.27 37.43 -15.39
C SER A 14 -19.29 37.24 -16.55
N GLN A 15 -19.10 38.24 -17.43
CA GLN A 15 -18.15 38.15 -18.54
C GLN A 15 -16.69 38.10 -18.08
N VAL A 16 -16.32 38.87 -17.05
CA VAL A 16 -14.97 38.82 -16.46
C VAL A 16 -14.76 37.48 -15.75
N SER A 17 -15.78 36.94 -15.07
CA SER A 17 -15.70 35.59 -14.50
C SER A 17 -15.62 34.50 -15.56
N GLU A 18 -16.26 34.65 -16.72
CA GLU A 18 -16.13 33.71 -17.85
C GLU A 18 -14.77 33.82 -18.54
N GLN A 19 -14.25 35.02 -18.74
CA GLN A 19 -12.90 35.24 -19.30
C GLN A 19 -11.80 34.76 -18.35
N LEU A 20 -11.97 34.90 -17.03
CA LEU A 20 -11.07 34.32 -16.04
C LEU A 20 -11.20 32.79 -15.96
N ARG A 21 -12.39 32.23 -16.18
CA ARG A 21 -12.60 30.77 -16.37
C ARG A 21 -12.03 30.25 -17.69
N ALA A 22 -11.85 31.12 -18.69
CA ALA A 22 -11.29 30.78 -19.99
C ALA A 22 -9.75 30.80 -20.01
N ARG A 23 -9.08 31.19 -18.92
CA ARG A 23 -7.65 30.86 -18.78
C ARG A 23 -7.53 29.35 -18.70
N GLU A 24 -6.83 28.78 -19.67
CA GLU A 24 -6.59 27.34 -19.71
C GLU A 24 -5.97 26.89 -18.38
N ARG A 25 -6.51 25.80 -17.83
CA ARG A 25 -6.04 25.22 -16.58
C ARG A 25 -4.63 24.69 -16.82
N GLU A 26 -3.66 25.29 -16.16
CA GLU A 26 -2.27 24.92 -16.34
C GLU A 26 -2.02 23.55 -15.69
N VAL A 27 -1.38 22.64 -16.43
CA VAL A 27 -0.98 21.34 -15.89
C VAL A 27 0.54 21.25 -16.00
N VAL A 28 1.22 21.19 -14.86
CA VAL A 28 2.68 21.10 -14.77
C VAL A 28 3.04 19.68 -14.38
N VAL A 29 3.81 19.00 -15.21
CA VAL A 29 4.24 17.62 -14.99
C VAL A 29 5.71 17.58 -14.58
N VAL A 30 6.03 16.84 -13.53
CA VAL A 30 7.39 16.60 -13.05
C VAL A 30 7.65 15.10 -12.89
N PRO A 31 8.87 14.61 -13.15
CA PRO A 31 9.18 13.20 -13.00
C PRO A 31 9.54 12.82 -11.56
N HIS A 32 10.14 13.74 -10.79
CA HIS A 32 10.74 13.41 -9.50
C HIS A 32 10.02 14.04 -8.30
N THR A 33 10.10 13.34 -7.17
CA THR A 33 9.54 13.79 -5.88
C THR A 33 10.19 15.09 -5.39
N SER A 34 11.49 15.30 -5.66
CA SER A 34 12.19 16.54 -5.32
C SER A 34 11.54 17.75 -5.97
N ASP A 35 11.24 17.63 -7.27
CA ASP A 35 10.73 18.70 -8.10
C ASP A 35 9.28 18.99 -7.75
N TYR A 36 8.48 17.93 -7.53
CA TYR A 36 7.11 18.02 -7.05
C TYR A 36 7.01 18.82 -5.74
N ARG A 37 7.86 18.49 -4.77
CA ARG A 37 7.94 19.23 -3.48
C ARG A 37 8.53 20.62 -3.64
N SER A 38 9.45 20.82 -4.58
CA SER A 38 9.97 22.16 -4.90
C SER A 38 8.85 23.06 -5.43
N LEU A 39 8.03 22.57 -6.36
CA LEU A 39 6.87 23.28 -6.88
C LEU A 39 5.83 23.57 -5.79
N ALA A 40 5.55 22.63 -4.88
CA ALA A 40 4.71 22.88 -3.71
C ALA A 40 5.19 24.08 -2.86
N ARG A 41 6.51 24.25 -2.68
CA ARG A 41 7.07 25.40 -1.96
C ARG A 41 6.98 26.71 -2.73
N ARG A 42 7.08 26.68 -4.06
CA ARG A 42 7.14 27.91 -4.88
C ARG A 42 5.77 28.42 -5.31
N LEU A 43 4.90 27.51 -5.72
CA LEU A 43 3.67 27.84 -6.47
C LEU A 43 2.45 28.05 -5.57
N VAL A 44 2.49 27.59 -4.33
CA VAL A 44 1.39 27.74 -3.36
C VAL A 44 1.67 28.92 -2.43
N GLN A 45 0.72 29.85 -2.39
CA GLN A 45 0.63 31.03 -1.54
C GLN A 45 -0.85 31.31 -1.22
N GLU A 46 -1.30 30.88 -0.03
CA GLU A 46 -2.64 31.18 0.51
C GLU A 46 -3.82 30.65 -0.33
N GLU A 47 -3.61 29.67 -1.22
CA GLU A 47 -4.71 29.02 -1.92
C GLU A 47 -5.32 27.85 -1.14
N HIS A 48 -6.51 27.44 -1.54
CA HIS A 48 -7.12 26.19 -1.13
C HIS A 48 -6.62 25.07 -2.06
N VAL A 49 -6.00 24.05 -1.45
CA VAL A 49 -5.28 23.00 -2.17
C VAL A 49 -5.97 21.65 -1.97
N VAL A 50 -6.07 20.88 -3.04
CA VAL A 50 -6.38 19.44 -2.98
C VAL A 50 -5.14 18.64 -3.35
N GLU A 51 -4.75 17.69 -2.52
CA GLU A 51 -3.68 16.74 -2.78
C GLU A 51 -4.26 15.33 -2.95
N VAL A 52 -3.92 14.64 -4.03
CA VAL A 52 -4.28 13.25 -4.29
C VAL A 52 -3.02 12.39 -4.21
N GLY A 53 -3.00 11.46 -3.26
CA GLY A 53 -1.86 10.59 -2.97
C GLY A 53 -0.91 11.20 -1.93
N SER A 54 -1.43 11.49 -0.74
CA SER A 54 -0.66 12.11 0.36
C SER A 54 0.48 11.25 0.89
N SER A 55 0.40 9.92 0.76
CA SER A 55 1.38 8.96 1.25
C SER A 55 1.75 9.20 2.72
N LEU A 56 3.03 9.39 3.04
CA LEU A 56 3.51 9.65 4.41
C LEU A 56 3.43 11.15 4.80
N GLY A 57 2.67 11.97 4.07
CA GLY A 57 2.37 13.36 4.45
C GLY A 57 3.50 14.38 4.21
N LYS A 58 4.66 13.96 3.67
CA LYS A 58 5.83 14.86 3.47
C LYS A 58 5.58 16.02 2.52
N CYS A 59 4.72 15.82 1.51
CA CYS A 59 4.31 16.92 0.61
C CYS A 59 3.16 17.71 1.24
N SER A 60 2.23 17.01 1.90
CA SER A 60 1.14 17.62 2.67
C SER A 60 1.64 18.62 3.71
N GLU A 61 2.74 18.34 4.41
CA GLU A 61 3.38 19.24 5.37
C GLU A 61 3.78 20.57 4.71
N ILE A 62 4.43 20.48 3.54
CA ILE A 62 4.86 21.65 2.75
C ILE A 62 3.65 22.46 2.29
N LEU A 63 2.63 21.78 1.78
CA LEU A 63 1.41 22.41 1.29
C LEU A 63 0.65 23.08 2.44
N CYS A 64 0.46 22.39 3.56
CA CYS A 64 -0.25 22.88 4.74
C CYS A 64 0.42 24.14 5.33
N ALA A 65 1.74 24.24 5.28
CA ALA A 65 2.47 25.41 5.77
C ALA A 65 2.29 26.68 4.90
N ARG A 66 1.71 26.56 3.70
CA ARG A 66 1.63 27.63 2.70
C ARG A 66 0.23 27.89 2.17
N ALA A 67 -0.61 26.86 2.12
CA ALA A 67 -1.99 26.92 1.67
C ALA A 67 -2.87 27.59 2.73
N ALA A 68 -3.95 28.23 2.29
CA ALA A 68 -5.01 28.66 3.21
C ALA A 68 -5.78 27.46 3.79
N SER A 69 -5.93 26.39 3.00
CA SER A 69 -6.39 25.09 3.50
C SER A 69 -5.89 23.95 2.62
N LEU A 70 -5.75 22.76 3.22
CA LEU A 70 -5.36 21.54 2.51
C LEU A 70 -6.38 20.42 2.76
N LEU A 71 -6.96 19.89 1.68
CA LEU A 71 -7.64 18.60 1.66
C LEU A 71 -6.72 17.59 0.97
N ALA A 72 -6.21 16.63 1.74
CA ALA A 72 -5.36 15.57 1.24
C ALA A 72 -6.12 14.23 1.23
N VAL A 73 -6.08 13.51 0.11
CA VAL A 73 -6.74 12.21 -0.04
C VAL A 73 -5.76 11.09 -0.34
N ASP A 74 -6.08 9.89 0.14
CA ASP A 74 -5.33 8.68 -0.16
C ASP A 74 -6.24 7.43 -0.12
N VAL A 75 -5.77 6.33 -0.69
CA VAL A 75 -6.41 5.01 -0.64
C VAL A 75 -5.79 4.10 0.42
N SER A 76 -4.71 4.52 1.08
CA SER A 76 -4.11 3.80 2.20
C SER A 76 -4.50 4.45 3.53
N LEU A 77 -5.33 3.76 4.32
CA LEU A 77 -5.73 4.23 5.65
C LEU A 77 -4.56 4.33 6.62
N GLU A 78 -3.53 3.49 6.46
CA GLU A 78 -2.29 3.54 7.25
C GLU A 78 -1.51 4.84 6.98
N GLN A 79 -1.36 5.18 5.70
CA GLN A 79 -0.71 6.42 5.26
C GLN A 79 -1.49 7.66 5.70
N LEU A 80 -2.82 7.61 5.65
CA LEU A 80 -3.67 8.68 6.20
C LEU A 80 -3.52 8.84 7.71
N ALA A 81 -3.48 7.74 8.46
CA ALA A 81 -3.27 7.80 9.91
C ALA A 81 -1.93 8.45 10.25
N THR A 82 -0.86 8.04 9.56
CA THR A 82 0.48 8.63 9.70
C THR A 82 0.48 10.11 9.34
N SER A 83 -0.15 10.48 8.22
CA SER A 83 -0.19 11.87 7.74
C SER A 83 -1.02 12.79 8.63
N ARG A 84 -2.13 12.31 9.19
CA ARG A 84 -2.93 13.07 10.19
C ARG A 84 -2.14 13.40 11.43
N ALA A 85 -1.34 12.45 11.93
CA ALA A 85 -0.47 12.68 13.07
C ALA A 85 0.64 13.70 12.75
N ALA A 86 1.21 13.61 11.54
CA ALA A 86 2.31 14.48 11.12
C ALA A 86 1.87 15.91 10.75
N VAL A 87 0.65 16.09 10.23
CA VAL A 87 0.17 17.38 9.68
C VAL A 87 -1.23 17.72 10.22
N PRO A 88 -1.36 18.03 11.52
CA PRO A 88 -2.67 18.23 12.17
C PRO A 88 -3.47 19.43 11.64
N GLY A 89 -2.83 20.34 10.89
CA GLY A 89 -3.50 21.49 10.25
C GLY A 89 -4.20 21.16 8.92
N ALA A 90 -4.06 19.93 8.42
CA ALA A 90 -4.66 19.50 7.15
C ALA A 90 -5.83 18.53 7.38
N THR A 91 -6.79 18.55 6.45
CA THR A 91 -7.88 17.58 6.41
C THR A 91 -7.46 16.39 5.57
N PHE A 92 -7.52 15.18 6.16
CA PHE A 92 -7.16 13.94 5.47
C PHE A 92 -8.38 13.05 5.31
N GLU A 93 -8.61 12.56 4.10
CA GLU A 93 -9.77 11.74 3.77
C GLU A 93 -9.41 10.48 2.99
N PHE A 94 -10.09 9.39 3.30
CA PHE A 94 -10.02 8.18 2.47
C PHE A 94 -10.89 8.38 1.25
N LEU A 95 -10.26 8.39 0.07
CA LEU A 95 -10.94 8.56 -1.20
C LEU A 95 -10.10 7.98 -2.34
N ASP A 96 -10.69 7.10 -3.13
CA ASP A 96 -10.12 6.71 -4.42
C ASP A 96 -10.59 7.67 -5.51
N LEU A 97 -9.70 8.50 -6.05
CA LEU A 97 -10.04 9.50 -7.07
C LEU A 97 -10.77 8.86 -8.27
N PHE A 98 -10.39 7.64 -8.66
CA PHE A 98 -10.94 6.98 -9.84
C PHE A 98 -12.31 6.35 -9.62
N GLU A 99 -12.66 6.07 -8.37
CA GLU A 99 -13.95 5.46 -8.02
C GLU A 99 -14.93 6.47 -7.42
N GLU A 100 -14.43 7.51 -6.76
CA GLU A 100 -15.18 8.42 -5.90
C GLU A 100 -14.99 9.90 -6.27
N ALA A 101 -14.61 10.22 -7.51
CA ALA A 101 -14.54 11.61 -7.99
C ALA A 101 -15.80 12.46 -7.69
N PRO A 102 -17.05 11.94 -7.83
CA PRO A 102 -18.23 12.71 -7.44
C PRO A 102 -18.28 13.06 -5.95
N ARG A 103 -17.74 12.18 -5.08
CA ARG A 103 -17.64 12.44 -3.64
C ARG A 103 -16.62 13.55 -3.37
N LEU A 104 -15.49 13.55 -4.09
CA LEU A 104 -14.51 14.65 -4.00
C LEU A 104 -15.17 16.00 -4.34
N ALA A 105 -15.97 16.06 -5.41
CA ALA A 105 -16.69 17.26 -5.80
C ALA A 105 -17.73 17.73 -4.76
N ALA A 106 -18.28 16.79 -3.98
CA ALA A 106 -19.29 17.06 -2.97
C ALA A 106 -18.71 17.46 -1.59
N MET A 107 -17.41 17.27 -1.35
CA MET A 107 -16.78 17.62 -0.08
C MET A 107 -16.76 19.13 0.13
N ASP A 108 -17.16 19.62 1.31
CA ASP A 108 -17.22 21.06 1.61
C ASP A 108 -15.84 21.73 1.45
N ALA A 109 -14.78 21.06 1.88
CA ALA A 109 -13.40 21.53 1.70
C ALA A 109 -12.97 21.67 0.22
N ALA A 110 -13.61 20.93 -0.69
CA ALA A 110 -13.41 21.10 -2.13
C ALA A 110 -14.36 22.15 -2.73
N ARG A 111 -15.63 22.13 -2.31
CA ARG A 111 -16.72 22.93 -2.88
C ARG A 111 -16.71 24.38 -2.39
N ASP A 112 -16.71 24.58 -1.08
CA ASP A 112 -16.89 25.90 -0.47
C ASP A 112 -15.57 26.68 -0.46
N ALA A 113 -14.44 25.97 -0.31
CA ALA A 113 -13.11 26.55 -0.38
C ALA A 113 -12.68 26.92 -1.81
N LYS A 114 -13.42 26.49 -2.84
CA LYS A 114 -13.07 26.72 -4.26
C LYS A 114 -11.61 26.36 -4.55
N ALA A 115 -11.23 25.11 -4.25
CA ALA A 115 -9.86 24.64 -4.45
C ALA A 115 -9.33 25.03 -5.83
N SER A 116 -8.27 25.84 -5.85
CA SER A 116 -7.72 26.43 -7.08
C SER A 116 -6.45 25.74 -7.54
N VAL A 117 -5.78 24.99 -6.66
CA VAL A 117 -4.56 24.25 -6.98
C VAL A 117 -4.75 22.78 -6.60
N ALA A 118 -4.36 21.87 -7.48
CA ALA A 118 -4.31 20.46 -7.19
C ALA A 118 -2.89 19.89 -7.34
N PHE A 119 -2.57 18.93 -6.49
CA PHE A 119 -1.34 18.16 -6.49
C PHE A 119 -1.72 16.69 -6.69
N LEU A 120 -1.24 16.05 -7.76
CA LEU A 120 -1.56 14.68 -8.13
C LEU A 120 -0.31 13.79 -8.13
N ASP A 121 -0.23 12.87 -7.16
CA ASP A 121 0.80 11.83 -7.06
C ASP A 121 0.16 10.47 -6.74
N ILE A 122 -0.43 9.83 -7.74
CA ILE A 122 -1.08 8.50 -7.61
C ILE A 122 -0.09 7.32 -7.63
N GLY A 123 1.20 7.58 -7.43
CA GLY A 123 2.27 6.58 -7.41
C GLY A 123 2.96 6.37 -8.77
N GLY A 124 4.25 6.05 -8.72
CA GLY A 124 5.14 6.03 -9.90
C GLY A 124 4.90 4.92 -10.93
N ASP A 125 4.14 3.88 -10.59
CA ASP A 125 3.89 2.74 -11.50
C ASP A 125 2.61 2.88 -12.34
N ARG A 126 1.91 4.02 -12.22
CA ARG A 126 0.67 4.29 -12.97
C ARG A 126 0.97 4.62 -14.41
N ARG A 127 0.20 4.03 -15.32
CA ARG A 127 0.30 4.28 -16.76
C ARG A 127 -0.07 5.73 -17.08
N CYS A 128 0.48 6.27 -18.17
CA CYS A 128 0.20 7.61 -18.69
C CYS A 128 -1.31 7.91 -18.67
N GLY A 129 -2.10 6.99 -19.22
CA GLY A 129 -3.55 7.07 -19.24
C GLY A 129 -4.26 7.22 -17.91
N GLN A 130 -3.79 6.53 -16.88
CA GLN A 130 -4.38 6.66 -15.55
C GLN A 130 -4.10 8.04 -14.96
N VAL A 131 -2.90 8.58 -15.18
CA VAL A 131 -2.55 9.93 -14.73
C VAL A 131 -3.38 10.97 -15.46
N LEU A 132 -3.52 10.84 -16.78
CA LEU A 132 -4.37 11.72 -17.59
C LEU A 132 -5.85 11.65 -17.20
N CYS A 133 -6.35 10.45 -16.93
CA CYS A 133 -7.68 10.26 -16.37
C CYS A 133 -7.83 10.97 -15.02
N GLY A 134 -6.82 10.88 -14.14
CA GLY A 134 -6.79 11.59 -12.86
C GLY A 134 -6.84 13.12 -13.02
N ILE A 135 -6.06 13.67 -13.95
CA ILE A 135 -6.09 15.09 -14.31
C ILE A 135 -7.51 15.49 -14.76
N ARG A 136 -8.13 14.72 -15.65
CA ARG A 136 -9.50 14.97 -16.14
C ARG A 136 -10.53 14.93 -15.00
N LEU A 137 -10.44 13.95 -14.11
CA LEU A 137 -11.35 13.80 -12.97
C LEU A 137 -11.21 14.99 -12.01
N LEU A 138 -9.99 15.46 -11.74
CA LEU A 138 -9.77 16.67 -10.94
C LEU A 138 -10.38 17.90 -11.60
N GLN A 139 -10.15 18.09 -12.90
CA GLN A 139 -10.72 19.18 -13.67
C GLN A 139 -12.26 19.18 -13.68
N GLN A 140 -12.89 18.00 -13.68
CA GLN A 140 -14.35 17.87 -13.62
C GLN A 140 -14.88 18.10 -12.20
N SER A 141 -14.17 17.60 -11.19
CA SER A 141 -14.61 17.63 -9.79
C SER A 141 -14.38 19.00 -9.13
N LEU A 142 -13.38 19.74 -9.59
CA LEU A 142 -12.92 20.98 -8.97
C LEU A 142 -12.93 22.12 -10.03
N PRO A 143 -14.08 22.75 -10.27
CA PRO A 143 -14.24 23.68 -11.39
C PRO A 143 -13.39 24.96 -11.27
N ALA A 144 -12.97 25.31 -10.05
CA ALA A 144 -12.13 26.48 -9.76
C ALA A 144 -10.62 26.25 -9.95
N LEU A 145 -10.20 25.03 -10.32
CA LEU A 145 -8.79 24.73 -10.55
C LEU A 145 -8.19 25.63 -11.64
N ARG A 146 -7.11 26.31 -11.28
CA ARG A 146 -6.24 27.07 -12.20
C ARG A 146 -4.92 26.34 -12.50
N LEU A 147 -4.47 25.49 -11.57
CA LEU A 147 -3.20 24.78 -11.64
C LEU A 147 -3.34 23.33 -11.16
N ILE A 148 -2.74 22.40 -11.89
CA ILE A 148 -2.56 21.01 -11.47
C ILE A 148 -1.08 20.66 -11.59
N VAL A 149 -0.44 20.33 -10.48
CA VAL A 149 0.93 19.81 -10.47
C VAL A 149 0.87 18.29 -10.39
N VAL A 150 1.55 17.61 -11.29
CA VAL A 150 1.44 16.16 -11.48
C VAL A 150 2.82 15.53 -11.36
N LYS A 151 2.97 14.54 -10.48
CA LYS A 151 4.16 13.70 -10.45
C LYS A 151 3.95 12.46 -11.29
N SER A 152 4.67 12.37 -12.42
CA SER A 152 4.66 11.18 -13.27
C SER A 152 5.87 11.15 -14.19
N GLU A 153 6.73 10.13 -14.02
CA GLU A 153 7.83 9.87 -14.94
C GLU A 153 7.32 9.51 -16.35
N GLU A 154 6.21 8.79 -16.44
CA GLU A 154 5.68 8.29 -17.71
C GLU A 154 5.07 9.41 -18.56
N VAL A 155 4.24 10.27 -17.94
CA VAL A 155 3.68 11.45 -18.64
C VAL A 155 4.79 12.41 -19.01
N TYR A 156 5.74 12.67 -18.11
CA TYR A 156 6.90 13.52 -18.41
C TYR A 156 7.71 12.99 -19.60
N SER A 157 8.00 11.69 -19.63
CA SER A 157 8.73 11.05 -20.73
C SER A 157 7.97 11.15 -22.06
N ALA A 158 6.65 10.90 -22.04
CA ALA A 158 5.82 11.03 -23.23
C ALA A 158 5.80 12.47 -23.75
N MET A 159 5.72 13.46 -22.86
CA MET A 159 5.79 14.88 -23.23
C MET A 159 7.13 15.27 -23.83
N ALA A 160 8.25 14.78 -23.27
CA ALA A 160 9.58 15.04 -23.80
C ALA A 160 9.75 14.48 -25.22
N GLN A 161 9.18 13.31 -25.52
CA GLN A 161 9.18 12.73 -26.86
C GLN A 161 8.37 13.56 -27.87
N LEU A 162 7.21 14.06 -27.46
CA LEU A 162 6.33 14.86 -28.33
C LEU A 162 6.89 16.26 -28.61
N THR A 163 7.51 16.88 -27.61
CA THR A 163 7.98 18.27 -27.70
C THR A 163 9.43 18.39 -28.15
N GLY A 164 10.17 17.28 -28.23
CA GLY A 164 11.61 17.27 -28.51
C GLY A 164 12.45 18.05 -27.48
N SER A 165 11.83 18.46 -26.36
CA SER A 165 12.41 19.35 -25.36
C SER A 165 12.58 18.59 -24.06
N SER A 166 13.83 18.29 -23.70
CA SER A 166 14.18 17.86 -22.36
C SER A 166 14.31 19.10 -21.46
N GLY A 167 13.20 19.52 -20.86
CA GLY A 167 13.19 20.61 -19.90
C GLY A 167 14.15 20.33 -18.74
N LEU A 168 14.98 21.32 -18.40
CA LEU A 168 15.88 21.27 -17.25
C LEU A 168 15.11 21.70 -15.99
N GLY A 169 14.64 20.72 -15.21
CA GLY A 169 14.38 20.87 -13.76
C GLY A 169 13.12 21.60 -13.28
N ASP A 170 12.46 22.43 -14.09
CA ASP A 170 11.28 23.20 -13.64
C ASP A 170 9.93 22.52 -13.93
N GLY A 171 9.95 21.29 -14.45
CA GLY A 171 8.76 20.60 -14.95
C GLY A 171 8.38 21.05 -16.36
N CYS A 172 7.45 20.33 -16.97
CA CYS A 172 6.94 20.64 -18.30
C CYS A 172 5.46 21.02 -18.19
N VAL A 173 5.10 22.17 -18.78
CA VAL A 173 3.70 22.56 -18.95
C VAL A 173 3.09 21.70 -20.06
N LEU A 174 1.97 21.05 -19.79
CA LEU A 174 1.24 20.24 -20.75
C LEU A 174 0.42 21.18 -21.66
N PRO A 175 0.85 21.41 -22.92
CA PRO A 175 0.30 22.49 -23.75
C PRO A 175 -1.16 22.25 -24.12
N GLU A 176 -1.55 21.00 -24.36
CA GLU A 176 -2.93 20.63 -24.66
C GLU A 176 -3.25 19.27 -24.03
N PRO A 177 -3.80 19.23 -22.80
CA PRO A 177 -4.12 17.99 -22.11
C PRO A 177 -5.02 17.05 -22.93
N LYS A 178 -5.90 17.62 -23.77
CA LYS A 178 -6.80 16.88 -24.66
C LYS A 178 -6.04 16.04 -25.69
N LYS A 179 -4.98 16.59 -26.31
CA LYS A 179 -4.18 15.84 -27.30
C LYS A 179 -3.50 14.62 -26.69
N LEU A 180 -3.06 14.69 -25.43
CA LEU A 180 -2.46 13.54 -24.75
C LEU A 180 -3.53 12.50 -24.37
N LEU A 181 -4.73 12.95 -23.99
CA LEU A 181 -5.87 12.09 -23.69
C LEU A 181 -6.35 11.31 -24.92
N ASP A 182 -6.39 11.96 -26.10
CA ASP A 182 -6.80 11.33 -27.35
C ASP A 182 -5.84 10.20 -27.78
N LEU A 183 -4.56 10.28 -27.39
CA LEU A 183 -3.58 9.21 -27.61
C LEU A 183 -3.82 7.98 -26.73
N ASP A 184 -4.43 8.17 -25.55
CA ASP A 184 -4.66 7.09 -24.58
C ASP A 184 -6.04 6.44 -24.75
N ASP A 185 -7.04 7.19 -25.20
CA ASP A 185 -8.36 6.63 -25.54
C ASP A 185 -8.27 5.63 -26.72
N ALA A 186 -7.24 5.74 -27.57
CA ALA A 186 -6.92 4.73 -28.58
C ALA A 186 -6.55 3.37 -27.97
N ASP A 187 -6.05 3.33 -26.73
CA ASP A 187 -5.64 2.11 -26.04
C ASP A 187 -6.77 1.48 -25.20
N GLY A 188 -7.93 2.15 -25.08
CA GLY A 188 -9.25 1.62 -24.69
C GLY A 188 -9.39 0.86 -23.36
N GLY A 189 -8.31 0.66 -22.61
CA GLY A 189 -8.21 -0.35 -21.55
C GLY A 189 -8.38 0.18 -20.13
N ALA A 190 -8.10 1.46 -19.88
CA ALA A 190 -7.98 1.99 -18.51
C ALA A 190 -9.34 2.13 -17.79
N ALA A 191 -10.37 2.64 -18.47
CA ALA A 191 -11.67 2.91 -17.84
C ALA A 191 -12.53 1.65 -17.63
N ARG A 192 -12.46 0.67 -18.53
CA ARG A 192 -13.18 -0.62 -18.39
C ARG A 192 -12.63 -1.49 -17.26
N GLY A 193 -11.36 -1.28 -16.88
CA GLY A 193 -10.70 -2.01 -15.81
C GLY A 193 -11.19 -1.67 -14.40
N SER A 194 -11.63 -0.43 -14.12
CA SER A 194 -11.93 -0.01 -12.74
C SER A 194 -13.25 -0.62 -12.23
N ALA A 195 -14.32 -0.60 -13.03
CA ALA A 195 -15.60 -1.19 -12.64
C ALA A 195 -15.49 -2.71 -12.42
N ALA A 196 -14.77 -3.41 -13.30
CA ALA A 196 -14.51 -4.83 -13.15
C ALA A 196 -13.64 -5.13 -11.92
N ARG A 197 -12.62 -4.29 -11.64
CA ARG A 197 -11.78 -4.42 -10.45
C ARG A 197 -12.57 -4.15 -9.16
N ARG A 198 -13.45 -3.15 -9.13
CA ARG A 198 -14.37 -2.87 -8.02
C ARG A 198 -15.34 -4.02 -7.81
N ALA A 199 -15.95 -4.54 -8.89
CA ALA A 199 -16.82 -5.70 -8.81
C ALA A 199 -16.08 -6.92 -8.23
N ARG A 200 -14.85 -7.17 -8.68
CA ARG A 200 -13.99 -8.23 -8.11
C ARG A 200 -13.63 -7.99 -6.64
N ARG A 201 -13.27 -6.76 -6.25
CA ARG A 201 -12.95 -6.42 -4.86
C ARG A 201 -14.17 -6.56 -3.95
N MET A 202 -15.33 -6.06 -4.38
CA MET A 202 -16.59 -6.17 -3.64
C MET A 202 -17.06 -7.63 -3.55
N ALA A 203 -16.93 -8.39 -4.63
CA ALA A 203 -17.20 -9.82 -4.62
C ALA A 203 -16.26 -10.56 -3.65
N ALA A 204 -14.95 -10.28 -3.69
CA ALA A 204 -13.97 -10.87 -2.78
C ALA A 204 -14.25 -10.50 -1.31
N LEU A 205 -14.67 -9.26 -1.04
CA LEU A 205 -15.08 -8.84 0.31
C LEU A 205 -16.37 -9.53 0.78
N ALA A 206 -17.37 -9.65 -0.10
CA ALA A 206 -18.62 -10.33 0.22
C ALA A 206 -18.40 -11.83 0.45
N GLU A 207 -17.61 -12.47 -0.41
CA GLU A 207 -17.19 -13.87 -0.28
C GLU A 207 -16.41 -14.07 1.02
N SER A 208 -15.41 -13.22 1.29
CA SER A 208 -14.65 -13.27 2.55
C SER A 208 -15.57 -13.18 3.77
N ARG A 209 -16.55 -12.27 3.77
CA ARG A 209 -17.52 -12.13 4.87
C ARG A 209 -18.40 -13.37 5.02
N ALA A 210 -18.85 -13.96 3.91
CA ALA A 210 -19.61 -15.21 3.94
C ALA A 210 -18.77 -16.37 4.48
N MET A 211 -17.50 -16.46 4.09
CA MET A 211 -16.56 -17.48 4.59
C MET A 211 -16.26 -17.31 6.08
N ALA A 212 -16.06 -16.08 6.56
CA ALA A 212 -15.88 -15.80 7.99
C ALA A 212 -17.11 -16.16 8.82
N ALA A 213 -18.32 -15.91 8.30
CA ALA A 213 -19.54 -16.32 8.96
C ALA A 213 -19.70 -17.86 9.01
N ALA A 214 -19.25 -18.57 7.96
CA ALA A 214 -19.33 -20.02 7.88
C ALA A 214 -18.28 -20.74 8.74
N GLN A 215 -17.11 -20.14 8.95
CA GLN A 215 -16.02 -20.69 9.75
C GLN A 215 -15.44 -19.62 10.68
N PRO A 216 -16.16 -19.30 11.78
CA PRO A 216 -15.62 -18.46 12.85
C PRO A 216 -14.30 -19.07 13.35
N GLY A 217 -13.27 -18.24 13.54
CA GLY A 217 -11.96 -18.73 13.97
C GLY A 217 -10.99 -19.11 12.83
N ARG A 218 -11.41 -19.03 11.56
CA ARG A 218 -10.50 -19.24 10.41
C ARG A 218 -10.19 -17.96 9.63
N TRP A 219 -11.07 -16.97 9.65
CA TRP A 219 -10.95 -15.77 8.80
C TRP A 219 -10.87 -14.51 9.65
N PHE A 220 -9.87 -13.68 9.36
CA PHE A 220 -9.52 -12.55 10.23
C PHE A 220 -9.26 -11.28 9.45
N PRO A 221 -9.68 -10.11 9.96
CA PRO A 221 -9.25 -8.84 9.40
C PRO A 221 -7.74 -8.73 9.56
N ARG A 222 -7.00 -8.57 8.46
CA ARG A 222 -5.54 -8.41 8.49
C ARG A 222 -5.10 -7.32 9.48
N ARG A 223 -5.81 -6.19 9.50
CA ARG A 223 -5.55 -5.09 10.44
C ARG A 223 -5.68 -5.45 11.90
N ALA A 224 -6.58 -6.36 12.26
CA ALA A 224 -6.73 -6.78 13.64
C ALA A 224 -5.50 -7.58 14.08
N ILE A 225 -4.98 -8.45 13.19
CA ILE A 225 -3.74 -9.19 13.43
C ILE A 225 -2.55 -8.23 13.48
N GLU A 226 -2.42 -7.33 12.51
CA GLU A 226 -1.32 -6.34 12.48
C GLU A 226 -1.35 -5.43 13.72
N ALA A 227 -2.52 -4.98 14.17
CA ALA A 227 -2.64 -4.15 15.38
C ALA A 227 -2.27 -4.91 16.66
N ALA A 228 -2.48 -6.23 16.70
CA ALA A 228 -2.08 -7.08 17.82
C ALA A 228 -0.56 -7.39 17.81
N LEU A 229 0.14 -7.07 16.72
CA LEU A 229 1.58 -7.26 16.58
C LEU A 229 2.29 -5.91 16.72
N LEU A 230 3.16 -5.78 17.72
CA LEU A 230 3.99 -4.58 17.93
C LEU A 230 5.16 -4.46 16.91
N GLY A 231 5.02 -5.06 15.73
CA GLY A 231 6.09 -5.28 14.77
C GLY A 231 5.94 -4.49 13.46
N THR A 232 6.98 -4.51 12.64
CA THR A 232 6.93 -4.01 11.27
C THR A 232 6.56 -5.14 10.31
N CYS A 233 5.75 -4.82 9.30
CA CYS A 233 5.43 -5.76 8.22
C CYS A 233 6.39 -5.53 7.04
N GLU A 234 7.33 -6.45 6.81
CA GLU A 234 8.23 -6.41 5.67
C GLU A 234 7.97 -7.61 4.75
N GLN A 235 7.59 -7.34 3.49
CA GLN A 235 7.38 -8.38 2.46
C GLN A 235 6.41 -9.51 2.88
N GLY A 236 5.42 -9.19 3.73
CA GLY A 236 4.47 -10.15 4.27
C GLY A 236 4.91 -10.81 5.59
N PHE A 237 6.14 -10.56 6.05
CA PHE A 237 6.60 -11.01 7.36
C PHE A 237 6.35 -9.90 8.38
N CYS A 238 5.48 -10.15 9.34
CA CYS A 238 5.31 -9.27 10.49
C CYS A 238 6.28 -9.71 11.58
N LEU A 239 7.35 -8.91 11.71
CA LEU A 239 8.46 -9.20 12.61
C LEU A 239 8.34 -8.33 13.84
N SER A 240 8.21 -8.94 15.02
CA SER A 240 8.42 -8.21 16.26
C SER A 240 9.90 -7.77 16.38
N PRO A 241 10.22 -6.61 16.97
CA PRO A 241 11.60 -6.25 17.26
C PRO A 241 12.29 -7.26 18.20
N GLU A 242 11.54 -7.88 19.10
CA GLU A 242 12.05 -8.91 19.99
C GLU A 242 11.93 -10.29 19.32
N PRO A 243 13.02 -11.09 19.25
CA PRO A 243 12.98 -12.42 18.64
C PRO A 243 12.04 -13.39 19.38
N GLU A 244 11.77 -13.14 20.66
CA GLU A 244 10.86 -13.94 21.51
C GLU A 244 9.40 -13.45 21.44
N ALA A 245 9.14 -12.33 20.77
CA ALA A 245 7.82 -11.76 20.65
C ALA A 245 7.13 -12.20 19.36
N GLY A 246 5.80 -12.16 19.39
CA GLY A 246 4.96 -12.76 18.36
C GLY A 246 5.26 -12.26 16.96
N SER A 247 5.43 -13.21 16.05
CA SER A 247 5.65 -12.97 14.62
C SER A 247 4.60 -13.75 13.84
N CYS A 248 4.20 -13.26 12.67
CA CYS A 248 3.33 -14.01 11.75
C CYS A 248 3.76 -13.79 10.30
N ILE A 249 3.27 -14.66 9.41
CA ILE A 249 3.53 -14.57 7.98
C ILE A 249 2.21 -14.39 7.23
N PHE A 250 2.10 -13.31 6.47
CA PHE A 250 1.03 -13.07 5.51
C PHE A 250 1.48 -13.48 4.10
N LEU A 251 0.82 -14.47 3.54
CA LEU A 251 1.07 -14.99 2.21
C LEU A 251 -0.01 -14.51 1.24
N HIS A 252 0.44 -13.89 0.15
CA HIS A 252 -0.44 -13.47 -0.94
C HIS A 252 -0.61 -14.61 -1.95
N PRO A 253 -1.85 -15.04 -2.29
CA PRO A 253 -2.07 -16.20 -3.16
C PRO A 253 -1.38 -16.09 -4.51
N GLU A 254 -1.48 -14.92 -5.15
CA GLU A 254 -0.83 -14.68 -6.45
C GLU A 254 0.70 -14.65 -6.38
N GLN A 255 1.32 -14.54 -5.20
CA GLN A 255 2.78 -14.46 -5.04
C GLN A 255 3.39 -15.76 -4.51
N GLN A 256 2.55 -16.71 -4.09
CA GLN A 256 2.97 -17.90 -3.35
C GLN A 256 2.44 -19.18 -4.02
N PRO A 257 2.79 -19.43 -5.31
CA PRO A 257 2.17 -20.47 -6.11
C PRO A 257 2.34 -21.90 -5.58
N LEU A 258 3.32 -22.13 -4.71
CA LEU A 258 3.67 -23.47 -4.21
C LEU A 258 3.15 -23.76 -2.80
N PHE A 259 2.72 -22.75 -2.05
CA PHE A 259 2.49 -22.90 -0.61
C PHE A 259 1.38 -23.91 -0.29
N ARG A 260 0.24 -23.86 -0.97
CA ARG A 260 -0.91 -24.73 -0.64
C ARG A 260 -0.67 -26.21 -0.90
N ALA A 261 0.16 -26.54 -1.89
CA ALA A 261 0.43 -27.92 -2.27
C ALA A 261 1.66 -28.47 -1.54
N GLU A 262 2.70 -27.64 -1.38
CA GLU A 262 4.04 -28.11 -1.00
C GLU A 262 4.55 -27.46 0.30
N ALA A 263 3.78 -26.55 0.91
CA ALA A 263 4.23 -25.70 2.02
C ALA A 263 5.53 -24.93 1.71
N VAL A 264 5.73 -24.55 0.44
CA VAL A 264 6.90 -23.78 -0.02
C VAL A 264 6.54 -22.32 -0.25
N VAL A 265 7.32 -21.41 0.36
CA VAL A 265 7.17 -19.97 0.23
C VAL A 265 8.25 -19.38 -0.68
N CYS A 266 7.85 -18.49 -1.56
CA CYS A 266 8.70 -17.68 -2.43
C CYS A 266 9.09 -16.37 -1.73
N LEU A 267 10.39 -16.19 -1.50
CA LEU A 267 10.98 -14.93 -1.02
C LEU A 267 11.70 -14.24 -2.18
N PHE A 268 11.27 -13.02 -2.53
CA PHE A 268 11.85 -12.22 -3.62
C PHE A 268 12.98 -11.33 -3.12
N ASP A 269 14.00 -11.97 -2.57
CA ASP A 269 15.12 -11.32 -1.88
C ASP A 269 16.40 -12.16 -1.97
N GLU A 270 17.48 -11.66 -1.38
CA GLU A 270 18.77 -12.35 -1.30
C GLU A 270 18.72 -13.55 -0.33
N VAL A 271 19.59 -14.54 -0.57
CA VAL A 271 19.73 -15.76 0.26
C VAL A 271 19.95 -15.40 1.74
N ALA A 272 20.74 -14.37 2.02
CA ALA A 272 20.99 -13.88 3.37
C ALA A 272 19.71 -13.47 4.12
N HIS A 273 18.67 -13.03 3.41
CA HIS A 273 17.37 -12.77 4.03
C HIS A 273 16.66 -14.09 4.38
N GLY A 274 16.68 -15.07 3.48
CA GLY A 274 16.18 -16.42 3.77
C GLY A 274 16.86 -17.05 4.99
N GLU A 275 18.17 -16.89 5.14
CA GLU A 275 18.93 -17.42 6.27
C GLU A 275 18.52 -16.78 7.59
N ARG A 276 18.25 -15.45 7.59
CA ARG A 276 17.70 -14.77 8.76
C ARG A 276 16.33 -15.31 9.14
N LEU A 277 15.47 -15.59 8.15
CA LEU A 277 14.14 -16.15 8.39
C LEU A 277 14.21 -17.59 8.92
N VAL A 278 15.09 -18.44 8.40
CA VAL A 278 15.32 -19.79 8.93
C VAL A 278 15.87 -19.73 10.35
N SER A 279 16.87 -18.89 10.61
CA SER A 279 17.45 -18.71 11.95
C SER A 279 16.39 -18.24 12.96
N ARG A 280 15.54 -17.31 12.54
CA ARG A 280 14.50 -16.75 13.38
C ARG A 280 13.33 -17.71 13.60
N PHE A 281 12.82 -18.34 12.54
CA PHE A 281 11.56 -19.10 12.53
C PHE A 281 11.74 -20.62 12.41
N GLY A 282 12.97 -21.12 12.45
CA GLY A 282 13.25 -22.55 12.46
C GLY A 282 13.08 -23.19 13.84
N THR A 283 13.12 -22.38 14.91
CA THR A 283 13.08 -22.85 16.29
C THR A 283 11.70 -22.84 16.93
N HIS A 284 10.75 -22.10 16.36
CA HIS A 284 9.39 -21.97 16.90
C HIS A 284 8.35 -21.90 15.79
N ALA A 285 7.12 -22.29 16.13
CA ALA A 285 5.99 -22.20 15.22
C ALA A 285 5.52 -20.75 15.05
N VAL A 286 5.30 -20.33 13.81
CA VAL A 286 4.70 -19.05 13.45
C VAL A 286 3.35 -19.24 12.75
N PRO A 287 2.32 -18.49 13.13
CA PRO A 287 1.04 -18.51 12.43
C PRO A 287 1.20 -17.95 11.01
N ILE A 288 0.56 -18.64 10.07
CA ILE A 288 0.50 -18.21 8.67
C ILE A 288 -0.94 -17.82 8.32
N PHE A 289 -1.05 -16.68 7.65
CA PHE A 289 -2.29 -16.12 7.14
C PHE A 289 -2.23 -15.99 5.62
N TRP A 290 -3.30 -16.41 4.94
CA TRP A 290 -3.37 -16.49 3.48
C TRP A 290 -4.45 -15.54 2.95
N GLY A 291 -4.08 -14.59 2.09
CA GLY A 291 -5.06 -13.69 1.47
C GLY A 291 -4.47 -12.48 0.74
N HIS A 292 -5.33 -11.69 0.10
CA HIS A 292 -4.95 -10.60 -0.81
C HIS A 292 -4.50 -9.30 -0.10
N GLY A 293 -4.41 -9.31 1.24
CA GLY A 293 -4.06 -8.13 2.05
C GLY A 293 -5.12 -7.02 2.03
N GLY A 294 -4.80 -5.88 2.66
CA GLY A 294 -5.69 -4.72 2.77
C GLY A 294 -6.85 -4.93 3.77
N ASP A 295 -8.03 -4.40 3.43
CA ASP A 295 -9.25 -4.54 4.26
C ASP A 295 -9.96 -5.90 4.11
N VAL A 296 -9.40 -6.82 3.33
CA VAL A 296 -9.97 -8.15 3.10
C VAL A 296 -9.58 -9.09 4.24
N LEU A 297 -10.44 -10.06 4.53
CA LEU A 297 -10.14 -11.09 5.51
C LEU A 297 -9.02 -11.99 4.97
N VAL A 298 -8.18 -12.46 5.87
CA VAL A 298 -7.14 -13.46 5.60
C VAL A 298 -7.49 -14.75 6.32
N GLU A 299 -7.19 -15.87 5.68
CA GLU A 299 -7.41 -17.20 6.23
C GLU A 299 -6.23 -17.60 7.11
N PHE A 300 -6.47 -17.98 8.36
CA PHE A 300 -5.49 -18.72 9.15
C PHE A 300 -5.36 -20.13 8.59
N VAL A 301 -4.17 -20.46 8.09
CA VAL A 301 -3.91 -21.75 7.42
C VAL A 301 -3.17 -22.74 8.31
N GLY A 302 -2.69 -22.30 9.47
CA GLY A 302 -1.98 -23.13 10.43
C GLY A 302 -0.74 -22.45 10.99
N SER A 303 -0.05 -23.16 11.87
CA SER A 303 1.24 -22.73 12.42
C SER A 303 2.36 -23.56 11.80
N TYR A 304 3.42 -22.89 11.36
CA TYR A 304 4.52 -23.51 10.63
C TYR A 304 5.85 -23.06 11.21
N ARG A 305 6.89 -23.87 11.07
CA ARG A 305 8.28 -23.43 11.20
C ARG A 305 8.91 -23.28 9.82
N VAL A 306 9.89 -22.39 9.70
CA VAL A 306 10.72 -22.30 8.49
C VAL A 306 11.83 -23.34 8.61
N ASP A 307 11.65 -24.49 7.96
CA ASP A 307 12.54 -25.65 8.07
C ASP A 307 13.92 -25.35 7.46
N ARG A 308 13.94 -24.97 6.17
CA ARG A 308 15.18 -24.74 5.44
C ARG A 308 14.99 -23.89 4.20
N ILE A 309 16.10 -23.34 3.69
CA ILE A 309 16.19 -22.83 2.33
C ILE A 309 16.36 -24.03 1.39
N LEU A 310 15.57 -24.07 0.32
CA LEU A 310 15.76 -25.07 -0.72
C LEU A 310 16.93 -24.67 -1.62
N PRO A 311 17.83 -25.61 -1.98
CA PRO A 311 18.94 -25.31 -2.88
C PRO A 311 18.42 -24.97 -4.28
N ALA A 312 19.19 -24.23 -5.07
CA ALA A 312 18.75 -23.72 -6.38
C ALA A 312 18.46 -24.84 -7.40
N GLU A 313 19.05 -26.01 -7.21
CA GLU A 313 18.84 -27.24 -7.97
C GLU A 313 17.59 -28.04 -7.53
N HIS A 314 16.88 -27.61 -6.48
CA HIS A 314 15.67 -28.30 -6.02
C HIS A 314 14.56 -28.29 -7.09
N GLU A 315 13.79 -29.38 -7.19
CA GLU A 315 12.77 -29.55 -8.24
C GLU A 315 11.70 -28.45 -8.25
N HIS A 316 11.38 -27.88 -7.09
CA HIS A 316 10.44 -26.75 -6.98
C HIS A 316 10.89 -25.49 -7.74
N TYR A 317 12.19 -25.28 -7.95
CA TYR A 317 12.67 -24.20 -8.83
C TYR A 317 12.29 -24.43 -10.30
N GLN A 318 12.06 -25.68 -10.69
CA GLN A 318 11.63 -26.08 -12.03
C GLN A 318 10.10 -26.30 -12.12
N ALA A 319 9.36 -26.09 -11.03
CA ALA A 319 7.92 -26.27 -11.02
C ALA A 319 7.26 -25.35 -12.07
N PRO A 320 6.42 -25.88 -13.00
CA PRO A 320 5.82 -25.09 -14.07
C PRO A 320 5.03 -23.88 -13.56
N VAL A 321 4.31 -24.05 -12.43
CA VAL A 321 3.52 -22.98 -11.81
C VAL A 321 4.41 -21.85 -11.28
N LEU A 322 5.57 -22.16 -10.72
CA LEU A 322 6.54 -21.15 -10.28
C LEU A 322 7.16 -20.45 -11.49
N LEU A 323 7.61 -21.19 -12.50
CA LEU A 323 8.21 -20.60 -13.70
C LEU A 323 7.27 -19.64 -14.41
N GLU A 324 5.99 -20.01 -14.53
CA GLU A 324 4.96 -19.13 -15.09
C GLU A 324 4.72 -17.90 -14.22
N HIS A 325 4.60 -18.09 -12.90
CA HIS A 325 4.50 -16.97 -11.96
C HIS A 325 5.68 -16.00 -12.11
N LEU A 326 6.91 -16.50 -12.18
CA LEU A 326 8.12 -15.67 -12.35
C LEU A 326 8.14 -14.95 -13.70
N ARG A 327 7.65 -15.56 -14.78
CA ARG A 327 7.46 -14.86 -16.07
C ARG A 327 6.47 -13.72 -15.93
N GLN A 328 5.35 -13.93 -15.26
CA GLN A 328 4.34 -12.89 -15.03
C GLN A 328 4.86 -11.76 -14.14
N VAL A 329 5.63 -12.08 -13.09
CA VAL A 329 6.28 -11.07 -12.25
C VAL A 329 7.30 -10.27 -13.06
N ARG A 330 8.12 -10.92 -13.89
CA ARG A 330 9.09 -10.24 -14.78
C ARG A 330 8.42 -9.37 -15.83
N ALA A 331 7.32 -9.83 -16.42
CA ALA A 331 6.54 -9.06 -17.39
C ALA A 331 5.87 -7.83 -16.75
N ARG A 332 5.48 -7.93 -15.47
CA ARG A 332 4.90 -6.81 -14.71
C ARG A 332 5.97 -5.87 -14.12
N SER A 333 7.17 -6.36 -13.83
CA SER A 333 8.24 -5.58 -13.22
C SER A 333 8.89 -4.66 -14.25
N ARG A 334 8.65 -3.35 -14.11
CA ARG A 334 9.26 -2.29 -14.93
C ARG A 334 10.76 -2.11 -14.64
N ARG A 335 11.23 -2.58 -13.47
CA ARG A 335 12.67 -2.63 -13.13
C ARG A 335 13.32 -3.83 -13.82
N HIS A 336 13.33 -3.82 -15.15
CA HIS A 336 13.98 -4.86 -15.97
C HIS A 336 15.47 -5.05 -15.63
N ALA A 337 16.10 -4.06 -14.98
CA ALA A 337 17.54 -4.06 -14.73
C ALA A 337 18.03 -5.06 -13.67
N ARG A 338 17.20 -5.50 -12.71
CA ARG A 338 17.60 -6.51 -11.69
C ARG A 338 16.38 -7.30 -11.22
N ALA A 339 16.08 -8.42 -11.89
CA ALA A 339 15.21 -9.42 -11.31
C ALA A 339 15.83 -9.84 -9.97
N ARG A 340 15.15 -9.56 -8.86
CA ARG A 340 15.60 -10.05 -7.56
C ARG A 340 15.66 -11.58 -7.62
N PRO A 341 16.68 -12.22 -7.03
CA PRO A 341 16.68 -13.66 -6.89
C PRO A 341 15.43 -14.11 -6.13
N VAL A 342 15.03 -15.36 -6.39
CA VAL A 342 13.92 -16.01 -5.69
C VAL A 342 14.54 -17.07 -4.80
N VAL A 343 14.28 -16.95 -3.50
CA VAL A 343 14.68 -17.92 -2.49
C VAL A 343 13.43 -18.71 -2.13
N LEU A 344 13.50 -20.04 -2.22
CA LEU A 344 12.41 -20.91 -1.78
C LEU A 344 12.66 -21.38 -0.35
N LEU A 345 11.68 -21.15 0.52
CA LEU A 345 11.69 -21.59 1.90
C LEU A 345 10.75 -22.77 2.05
N GLN A 346 11.27 -23.91 2.52
CA GLN A 346 10.44 -25.04 2.94
C GLN A 346 9.88 -24.75 4.32
N LEU A 347 8.57 -24.88 4.46
CA LEU A 347 7.91 -24.85 5.76
C LEU A 347 7.59 -26.26 6.21
N ALA A 348 7.61 -26.46 7.52
CA ALA A 348 7.08 -27.65 8.16
C ALA A 348 5.93 -27.25 9.06
N GLU A 349 4.79 -27.93 8.92
CA GLU A 349 3.66 -27.72 9.82
C GLU A 349 4.09 -28.06 11.25
N ALA A 350 3.79 -27.17 12.18
CA ALA A 350 4.06 -27.42 13.58
C ALA A 350 3.03 -28.42 14.09
N GLU A 351 3.49 -29.60 14.50
CA GLU A 351 2.59 -30.56 15.14
C GLU A 351 1.95 -29.91 16.36
N PRO A 352 0.62 -30.04 16.54
CA PRO A 352 0.00 -29.65 17.79
C PRO A 352 0.71 -30.42 18.91
N PRO A 353 1.03 -29.79 20.06
CA PRO A 353 1.79 -30.45 21.12
C PRO A 353 1.03 -31.69 21.59
N MET A 354 1.44 -32.86 21.11
CA MET A 354 0.79 -34.12 21.44
C MET A 354 0.96 -34.41 22.93
N GLY A 355 -0.14 -34.39 23.68
CA GLY A 355 -0.27 -35.25 24.85
C GLY A 355 0.23 -34.73 26.20
N ARG A 356 0.08 -33.45 26.53
CA ARG A 356 -0.13 -33.11 27.95
C ARG A 356 -1.62 -33.16 28.25
N LEU A 357 -2.10 -34.30 28.76
CA LEU A 357 -3.40 -34.40 29.41
C LEU A 357 -3.50 -33.29 30.47
N GLY A 358 -4.22 -32.20 30.16
CA GLY A 358 -4.38 -31.03 31.02
C GLY A 358 -3.63 -29.76 30.59
N ALA A 359 -2.88 -29.77 29.48
CA ALA A 359 -2.49 -28.52 28.83
C ALA A 359 -3.69 -27.97 28.04
N PRO A 360 -3.91 -26.64 28.04
CA PRO A 360 -4.98 -26.04 27.26
C PRO A 360 -4.88 -26.50 25.80
N GLU A 361 -6.05 -26.75 25.23
CA GLU A 361 -6.28 -27.03 23.81
C GLU A 361 -5.54 -26.00 22.93
N GLU A 362 -5.40 -26.31 21.64
CA GLU A 362 -4.78 -25.48 20.59
C GLU A 362 -4.71 -23.97 20.91
N PRO A 363 -3.59 -23.29 20.58
CA PRO A 363 -3.39 -21.90 20.99
C PRO A 363 -4.61 -21.06 20.69
N CYS A 364 -5.09 -20.31 21.68
CA CYS A 364 -6.14 -19.34 21.47
C CYS A 364 -5.72 -18.45 20.30
N HIS A 365 -6.53 -18.43 19.25
CA HIS A 365 -6.22 -17.70 18.03
C HIS A 365 -5.94 -16.21 18.36
N PRO A 366 -5.00 -15.50 17.71
CA PRO A 366 -4.65 -14.09 18.02
C PRO A 366 -5.81 -13.09 17.98
N ALA A 367 -6.96 -13.49 17.45
CA ALA A 367 -8.18 -12.68 17.41
C ALA A 367 -9.25 -13.09 18.44
N GLU A 368 -9.07 -14.24 19.09
CA GLU A 368 -9.93 -14.78 20.15
C GLU A 368 -9.33 -14.58 21.54
N CYS A 369 -8.09 -14.12 21.59
CA CYS A 369 -7.41 -13.73 22.81
C CYS A 369 -7.01 -12.25 22.72
N SER A 370 -6.99 -11.57 23.86
CA SER A 370 -6.46 -10.22 23.95
C SER A 370 -5.00 -10.18 23.51
N GLU A 371 -4.52 -9.02 23.07
CA GLU A 371 -3.10 -8.81 22.73
C GLU A 371 -2.17 -9.34 23.84
N HIS A 372 -2.55 -9.14 25.10
CA HIS A 372 -1.81 -9.63 26.26
C HIS A 372 -1.82 -11.15 26.37
N GLU A 373 -2.96 -11.81 26.15
CA GLU A 373 -3.08 -13.28 26.19
C GLU A 373 -2.33 -13.92 25.02
N TRP A 374 -2.38 -13.32 23.83
CA TRP A 374 -1.60 -13.77 22.69
C TRP A 374 -0.10 -13.65 22.94
N GLN A 375 0.35 -12.48 23.40
CA GLN A 375 1.75 -12.29 23.79
C GLN A 375 2.17 -13.24 24.91
N THR A 376 1.29 -13.52 25.87
CA THR A 376 1.54 -14.46 26.96
C THR A 376 1.65 -15.89 26.44
N GLU A 377 0.78 -16.33 25.55
CA GLU A 377 0.83 -17.68 24.95
C GLU A 377 2.08 -17.86 24.09
N ILE A 378 2.47 -16.84 23.32
CA ILE A 378 3.71 -16.87 22.56
C ILE A 378 4.91 -16.95 23.49
N ARG A 379 5.00 -16.09 24.52
CA ARG A 379 6.09 -16.14 25.50
C ARG A 379 6.16 -17.49 26.22
N ARG A 380 5.00 -18.07 26.56
CA ARG A 380 4.91 -19.40 27.16
C ARG A 380 5.48 -20.47 26.23
N ARG A 381 5.18 -20.43 24.93
CA ARG A 381 5.68 -21.39 23.93
C ARG A 381 7.18 -21.28 23.71
N VAL A 382 7.70 -20.06 23.59
CA VAL A 382 9.15 -19.83 23.50
C VAL A 382 9.85 -20.42 24.72
N ALA A 383 9.29 -20.23 25.93
CA ALA A 383 9.83 -20.81 27.16
C ALA A 383 9.75 -22.35 27.18
N ASP A 384 8.62 -22.94 26.75
CA ASP A 384 8.43 -24.40 26.69
C ASP A 384 9.38 -25.08 25.69
N GLU A 385 9.60 -24.49 24.51
CA GLU A 385 10.55 -25.02 23.51
C GLU A 385 12.01 -24.87 23.98
N CYS A 386 12.36 -23.75 24.61
CA CYS A 386 13.67 -23.57 25.24
C CYS A 386 13.93 -24.61 26.33
N GLN A 387 12.90 -25.02 27.07
CA GLN A 387 13.02 -26.06 28.08
C GLN A 387 13.14 -27.45 27.45
N ARG A 388 12.37 -27.75 26.40
CA ARG A 388 12.46 -29.02 25.66
C ARG A 388 13.85 -29.25 25.09
N GLY A 389 14.46 -28.21 24.50
CA GLY A 389 15.83 -28.32 23.98
C GLY A 389 16.88 -28.61 25.08
N LYS A 390 16.65 -28.15 26.32
CA LYS A 390 17.52 -28.50 27.46
C LYS A 390 17.31 -29.94 27.92
N ASP A 391 16.06 -30.39 27.96
CA ASP A 391 15.70 -31.75 28.42
C ASP A 391 16.16 -32.83 27.42
N GLU A 392 16.24 -32.51 26.12
CA GLU A 392 16.77 -33.38 25.06
C GLU A 392 18.31 -33.46 25.03
N GLY A 393 19.01 -32.78 25.96
CA GLY A 393 20.46 -32.89 26.10
C GLY A 393 21.26 -32.22 24.98
N LEU A 394 20.66 -31.26 24.26
CA LEU A 394 21.40 -30.45 23.29
C LEU A 394 22.53 -29.70 24.02
N THR A 395 23.77 -29.99 23.63
CA THR A 395 24.95 -29.48 24.33
C THR A 395 25.05 -27.94 24.25
N PRO A 396 25.68 -27.29 25.24
CA PRO A 396 25.72 -25.83 25.35
C PRO A 396 26.29 -25.08 24.14
N ASP A 397 27.08 -25.74 23.28
CA ASP A 397 27.63 -25.11 22.07
C ASP A 397 26.60 -24.96 20.94
N ALA A 398 25.52 -25.76 20.94
CA ALA A 398 24.35 -25.51 20.10
C ALA A 398 23.43 -24.41 20.69
N ALA A 399 23.43 -24.26 22.02
CA ALA A 399 22.61 -23.29 22.75
C ALA A 399 23.25 -21.88 22.86
N ARG A 400 24.52 -21.70 22.48
CA ARG A 400 25.17 -20.38 22.43
C ARG A 400 24.84 -19.59 21.17
N GLY A 401 24.24 -20.22 20.16
CA GLY A 401 23.64 -19.53 19.02
C GLY A 401 22.27 -18.90 19.33
N SER A 402 21.59 -19.36 20.38
CA SER A 402 20.34 -18.77 20.89
C SER A 402 20.67 -17.83 22.06
N GLY A 403 20.68 -16.53 21.78
CA GLY A 403 20.95 -15.47 22.76
C GLY A 403 19.90 -15.36 23.85
N CYS A 404 19.82 -16.34 24.75
CA CYS A 404 18.95 -16.31 25.92
C CYS A 404 19.60 -15.41 26.98
N LEU A 405 19.26 -14.11 26.94
CA LEU A 405 19.67 -13.13 27.93
C LEU A 405 18.92 -13.39 29.24
N LYS A 406 19.65 -13.34 30.35
CA LYS A 406 19.08 -13.46 31.70
C LYS A 406 18.15 -12.27 31.97
N LEU A 407 16.86 -12.55 32.13
CA LEU A 407 15.90 -11.60 32.70
C LEU A 407 16.23 -11.41 34.19
N GLY A 408 16.63 -10.20 34.56
CA GLY A 408 16.62 -9.74 35.95
C GLY A 408 15.18 -9.46 36.40
N PRO A 409 14.93 -9.43 37.72
CA PRO A 409 13.59 -9.33 38.29
C PRO A 409 12.84 -8.05 37.92
#